data_AF-A0A1H7LK95-F1
#
_entry.id   AF-A0A1H7LK95-F1
#
_cell.length_a   1.000
_cell.length_b   1.000
_cell.length_c   1.000
_cell.angle_alpha   90.00
_cell.angle_beta   90.00
_cell.angle_gamma   90.00
#
_symmetry.space_group_name_H-M   'P 1'
#
loop_
_entity.id
_entity.type
_entity.pdbx_description
1 polymer ?
#
loop_
_entity_poly.entity_id
_entity_poly.type
_entity_poly.pdbx_seq_one_letter_code
_entity_poly.pdbx_strand_id
1 'polypeptide(L)'
;MAIYEGDGGRKVTISADRYPSSDSASTAFEQAIDKSEAVQGFVALPAPVDIGDRAFAGIVSQGDDTHIGYGALTGEFVVGVTSAGYPATTENTAKLIDLTRAAVERAEAAQGHS
;
A
#
# COMPACT_ATOMS: atom_id res chain seq x y z
N MET A 1 -10.20 4.48 -5.87
CA MET A 1 -9.44 5.16 -4.81
C MET A 1 -10.41 5.68 -3.74
N ALA A 2 -10.08 5.47 -2.47
CA ALA A 2 -10.79 6.01 -1.31
C ALA A 2 -9.80 6.79 -0.42
N ILE A 3 -10.23 7.92 0.13
CA ILE A 3 -9.42 8.75 1.03
C ILE A 3 -10.22 8.94 2.32
N TYR A 4 -9.57 8.69 3.45
CA TYR A 4 -10.12 8.86 4.79
C TYR A 4 -9.31 9.94 5.50
N GLU A 5 -9.97 11.03 5.88
CA GLU A 5 -9.35 12.13 6.62
C GLU A 5 -9.59 11.96 8.12
N GLY A 6 -8.58 12.27 8.92
CA GLY A 6 -8.65 12.36 10.38
C GLY A 6 -8.23 13.74 10.86
N ASP A 7 -8.40 14.01 12.15
CA ASP A 7 -8.09 15.34 12.70
C ASP A 7 -6.62 15.70 12.52
N GLY A 8 -6.33 17.00 12.39
CA GLY A 8 -4.95 17.50 12.33
C GLY A 8 -4.22 17.19 11.02
N GLY A 9 -4.94 17.04 9.90
CA GLY A 9 -4.34 16.82 8.57
C GLY A 9 -3.90 15.39 8.29
N ARG A 10 -4.27 14.45 9.18
CA ARG A 10 -3.98 13.03 9.02
C ARG A 10 -4.85 12.43 7.93
N LYS A 11 -4.30 11.54 7.12
CA LYS A 11 -5.04 10.89 6.02
C LYS A 11 -4.61 9.45 5.82
N VAL A 12 -5.55 8.63 5.37
CA VAL A 12 -5.30 7.28 4.84
C VAL A 12 -5.86 7.22 3.43
N THR A 13 -5.01 6.87 2.47
CA THR A 13 -5.38 6.66 1.07
C THR A 13 -5.34 5.18 0.76
N ILE A 14 -6.41 4.67 0.14
CA ILE A 14 -6.50 3.28 -0.35
C ILE A 14 -6.76 3.32 -1.86
N SER A 15 -5.89 2.71 -2.64
CA SER A 15 -6.05 2.53 -4.08
C SER A 15 -6.03 1.03 -4.45
N ALA A 16 -6.69 0.72 -5.56
CA ALA A 16 -6.66 -0.58 -6.21
C ALA A 16 -6.71 -0.29 -7.70
N ASP A 17 -5.57 -0.41 -8.36
CA ASP A 17 -5.37 -0.04 -9.75
C ASP A 17 -5.32 -1.33 -10.58
N ARG A 18 -6.26 -1.48 -11.51
CA ARG A 18 -6.31 -2.63 -12.43
C ARG A 18 -5.47 -2.33 -13.68
N TYR A 19 -4.63 -3.28 -14.05
CA TYR A 19 -3.80 -3.24 -15.24
C TYR A 19 -4.35 -4.15 -16.34
N PRO A 20 -3.95 -3.95 -17.61
CA PRO A 20 -4.43 -4.77 -18.73
C PRO A 20 -4.00 -6.25 -18.68
N SER A 21 -3.01 -6.59 -17.85
CA SER A 21 -2.49 -7.94 -17.66
C SER A 21 -1.72 -8.06 -16.34
N SER A 22 -1.54 -9.29 -15.85
CA SER A 22 -0.71 -9.56 -14.67
C SER A 22 0.75 -9.13 -14.84
N ASP A 23 1.33 -9.25 -16.04
CA ASP A 23 2.70 -8.79 -16.31
C ASP A 23 2.82 -7.26 -16.20
N SER A 24 1.79 -6.54 -16.69
CA SER A 24 1.73 -5.09 -16.55
C SER A 24 1.57 -4.67 -15.08
N ALA A 25 0.76 -5.40 -14.31
CA ALA A 25 0.61 -5.17 -12.88
C ALA A 25 1.92 -5.42 -12.12
N SER A 26 2.61 -6.54 -12.40
CA SER A 26 3.89 -6.87 -11.77
C SER A 26 4.97 -5.82 -12.09
N THR A 27 5.05 -5.38 -13.35
CA THR A 27 5.98 -4.33 -13.77
C THR A 27 5.69 -3.01 -13.03
N ALA A 28 4.41 -2.63 -12.92
CA ALA A 28 4.03 -1.42 -12.21
C ALA A 28 4.29 -1.51 -10.70
N PHE A 29 4.09 -2.69 -10.11
CA PHE A 29 4.39 -2.96 -8.72
C PHE A 29 5.90 -2.82 -8.42
N GLU A 30 6.76 -3.37 -9.27
CA GLU A 30 8.21 -3.23 -9.15
C GLU A 30 8.66 -1.78 -9.29
N GLN A 31 8.12 -1.05 -10.27
CA GLN A 31 8.39 0.37 -10.42
C GLN A 31 7.93 1.20 -9.20
N ALA A 32 6.85 0.79 -8.53
CA ALA A 32 6.39 1.45 -7.31
C ALA A 32 7.36 1.23 -6.14
N ILE A 33 7.94 0.03 -6.03
CA ILE A 33 9.00 -0.27 -5.06
C ILE A 33 10.24 0.58 -5.37
N ASP A 34 10.76 0.54 -6.60
CA ASP A 34 11.95 1.29 -7.00
C ASP A 34 11.81 2.79 -6.73
N LYS A 35 10.64 3.35 -7.05
CA LYS A 35 10.33 4.76 -6.77
C LYS A 35 10.27 5.06 -5.27
N SER A 36 9.78 4.13 -4.46
CA SER A 36 9.71 4.29 -3.00
C SER A 36 11.09 4.26 -2.37
N GLU A 37 11.94 3.31 -2.80
CA GLU A 37 13.31 3.17 -2.31
C GLU A 37 14.21 4.34 -2.70
N ALA A 38 13.91 5.01 -3.83
CA ALA A 38 14.61 6.21 -4.25
C ALA A 38 14.28 7.45 -3.41
N VAL A 39 13.25 7.42 -2.56
CA VAL A 39 12.89 8.56 -1.72
C VAL A 39 13.87 8.70 -0.55
N GLN A 40 14.45 9.90 -0.39
CA GLN A 40 15.32 10.18 0.74
C GLN A 40 14.58 9.97 2.07
N GLY A 41 15.19 9.19 2.97
CA GLY A 41 14.59 8.84 4.26
C GLY A 41 13.64 7.64 4.21
N PHE A 42 13.57 6.93 3.08
CA PHE A 42 12.89 5.64 3.01
C PHE A 42 13.56 4.59 3.88
N VAL A 43 12.74 3.86 4.63
CA VAL A 43 13.13 2.67 5.39
C VAL A 43 12.15 1.56 5.05
N ALA A 44 12.67 0.43 4.59
CA ALA A 44 11.85 -0.76 4.35
C ALA A 44 11.30 -1.30 5.67
N LEU A 45 10.03 -1.67 5.67
CA LEU A 45 9.39 -2.40 6.76
C LEU A 45 9.24 -3.87 6.36
N PRO A 46 9.10 -4.80 7.34
CA PRO A 46 8.74 -6.16 7.03
C PRO A 46 7.44 -6.19 6.20
N ALA A 47 7.50 -6.77 5.01
CA ALA A 47 6.32 -6.93 4.19
C ALA A 47 5.32 -7.86 4.92
N PRO A 48 4.02 -7.54 4.89
CA PRO A 48 3.03 -8.44 5.45
C PRO A 48 3.03 -9.77 4.69
N VAL A 49 3.01 -10.87 5.43
CA VAL A 49 2.87 -12.22 4.87
C VAL A 49 1.42 -12.49 4.52
N ASP A 50 1.19 -13.36 3.54
CA ASP A 50 -0.13 -13.84 3.12
C ASP A 50 -1.09 -12.72 2.67
N ILE A 51 -0.56 -11.67 2.03
CA ILE A 51 -1.36 -10.60 1.39
C ILE A 51 -0.98 -10.50 -0.08
N GLY A 52 -1.91 -10.93 -0.95
CA GLY A 52 -1.71 -10.99 -2.40
C GLY A 52 -0.60 -11.96 -2.82
N ASP A 53 -0.20 -11.88 -4.09
CA ASP A 53 0.92 -12.64 -4.65
C ASP A 53 2.27 -12.12 -4.13
N ARG A 54 2.37 -10.79 -3.97
CA ARG A 54 3.54 -10.09 -3.44
C ARG A 54 3.09 -8.89 -2.63
N ALA A 55 3.83 -8.55 -1.58
CA ALA A 55 3.62 -7.34 -0.81
C ALA A 55 4.93 -6.61 -0.53
N PHE A 56 4.84 -5.29 -0.34
CA PHE A 56 5.93 -4.46 0.13
C PHE A 56 5.40 -3.49 1.19
N ALA A 57 6.28 -3.05 2.08
CA ALA A 57 5.97 -2.05 3.08
C ALA A 57 7.16 -1.13 3.29
N GLY A 58 6.89 0.14 3.58
CA GLY A 58 7.94 1.11 3.84
C GLY A 58 7.43 2.34 4.58
N ILE A 59 8.37 3.05 5.18
CA ILE A 59 8.13 4.32 5.86
C ILE A 59 9.04 5.38 5.25
N VAL A 60 8.51 6.57 5.04
CA VAL A 60 9.26 7.76 4.63
C VAL A 60 8.97 8.86 5.65
N SER A 61 10.03 9.37 6.27
CA SER A 61 9.93 10.52 7.19
C SER A 61 10.72 11.71 6.62
N GLN A 62 10.05 12.86 6.48
CA GLN A 62 10.64 14.12 6.03
C GLN A 62 10.24 15.24 7.00
N GLY A 63 11.18 15.67 7.84
CA GLY A 63 10.87 16.59 8.93
C GLY A 63 9.91 15.93 9.92
N ASP A 64 8.81 16.62 10.23
CA ASP A 64 7.75 16.11 11.13
C ASP A 64 6.72 15.22 10.41
N ASP A 65 6.78 15.12 9.08
CA ASP A 65 5.85 14.36 8.27
C ASP A 65 6.32 12.92 8.09
N THR A 66 5.53 11.97 8.59
CA THR A 66 5.75 10.54 8.39
C THR A 66 4.65 9.95 7.52
N HIS A 67 5.09 9.23 6.48
CA HIS A 67 4.26 8.44 5.58
C HIS A 67 4.58 6.96 5.76
N ILE A 68 3.54 6.14 5.90
CA ILE A 68 3.66 4.68 5.96
C ILE A 68 2.90 4.12 4.78
N GLY A 69 3.58 3.39 3.89
CA GLY A 69 3.01 2.79 2.70
C GLY A 69 3.05 1.27 2.77
N TYR A 70 1.96 0.65 2.34
CA TYR A 70 1.86 -0.78 2.04
C TYR A 70 1.40 -0.92 0.60
N GLY A 71 2.04 -1.80 -0.15
CA GLY A 71 1.60 -2.18 -1.49
C GLY A 71 1.44 -3.68 -1.59
N ALA A 72 0.46 -4.13 -2.36
CA ALA A 72 0.27 -5.55 -2.68
C ALA A 72 -0.06 -5.72 -4.16
N LEU A 73 0.45 -6.79 -4.75
CA LEU A 73 0.11 -7.28 -6.08
C LEU A 73 -0.85 -8.47 -5.92
N THR A 74 -1.96 -8.47 -6.65
CA THR A 74 -2.86 -9.63 -6.75
C THR A 74 -3.41 -9.71 -8.18
N GLY A 75 -2.96 -10.71 -8.94
CA GLY A 75 -3.32 -10.89 -10.35
C GLY A 75 -3.06 -9.64 -11.21
N GLU A 76 -4.13 -9.00 -11.70
CA GLU A 76 -4.06 -7.79 -12.53
C GLU A 76 -4.07 -6.49 -11.72
N PHE A 77 -4.08 -6.55 -10.38
CA PHE A 77 -4.29 -5.40 -9.52
C PHE A 77 -3.06 -5.07 -8.69
N VAL A 78 -2.78 -3.77 -8.58
CA VAL A 78 -1.87 -3.22 -7.57
C VAL A 78 -2.69 -2.45 -6.55
N VAL A 79 -2.62 -2.89 -5.30
CA VAL A 79 -3.26 -2.27 -4.14
C VAL A 79 -2.23 -1.41 -3.43
N GLY A 80 -2.60 -0.18 -3.08
CA GLY A 80 -1.79 0.73 -2.28
C GLY A 80 -2.57 1.24 -1.07
N VAL A 81 -1.95 1.19 0.11
CA VAL A 81 -2.48 1.78 1.34
C VAL A 81 -1.42 2.67 1.95
N THR A 82 -1.68 3.98 1.99
CA THR A 82 -0.74 4.96 2.51
C THR A 82 -1.37 5.77 3.62
N SER A 83 -0.72 5.79 4.77
CA SER A 83 -1.02 6.69 5.88
C SER A 83 -0.08 7.88 5.88
N ALA A 84 -0.60 9.08 6.09
CA ALA A 84 0.20 10.30 6.30
C ALA A 84 -0.22 11.00 7.60
N GLY A 85 0.77 11.45 8.37
CA GLY A 85 0.57 12.18 9.62
C GLY A 85 0.20 11.30 10.83
N TYR A 86 0.03 10.00 10.64
CA TYR A 86 -0.02 9.05 11.76
C TYR A 86 1.39 8.55 12.11
N PRO A 87 1.73 8.44 13.40
CA PRO A 87 3.01 7.87 13.81
C PRO A 87 3.06 6.38 13.46
N ALA A 88 4.25 5.88 13.14
CA ALA A 88 4.50 4.47 12.81
C ALA A 88 4.54 3.56 14.04
N THR A 89 3.47 3.58 14.84
CA THR A 89 3.29 2.67 15.97
C THR A 89 2.89 1.27 15.49
N THR A 90 3.10 0.27 16.33
CA THR A 90 2.65 -1.11 16.08
C THR A 90 1.14 -1.19 15.81
N GLU A 91 0.34 -0.36 16.51
CA GLU A 91 -1.11 -0.33 16.31
C GLU A 91 -1.48 0.22 14.93
N ASN A 92 -0.88 1.33 14.50
CA ASN A 92 -1.20 1.95 13.21
C ASN A 92 -0.72 1.07 12.04
N THR A 93 0.46 0.46 12.18
CA THR A 93 0.98 -0.49 11.17
C THR A 93 0.08 -1.72 11.06
N ALA A 94 -0.38 -2.31 12.17
CA ALA A 94 -1.35 -3.42 12.15
C ALA A 94 -2.65 -3.04 11.43
N LYS A 95 -3.21 -1.86 11.71
CA LYS A 95 -4.42 -1.36 11.02
C LYS A 95 -4.21 -1.20 9.52
N LEU A 96 -3.04 -0.71 9.09
CA LEU A 96 -2.74 -0.56 7.66
C LEU A 96 -2.58 -1.92 6.96
N ILE A 97 -2.01 -2.91 7.65
CA ILE A 97 -1.95 -4.30 7.16
C ILE A 97 -3.37 -4.85 6.95
N ASP A 98 -4.26 -4.66 7.93
CA ASP A 98 -5.65 -5.13 7.83
C ASP A 98 -6.43 -4.42 6.70
N LEU A 99 -6.22 -3.11 6.53
CA LEU A 99 -6.79 -2.35 5.41
C LEU A 99 -6.26 -2.84 4.06
N THR A 100 -4.98 -3.20 3.98
CA THR A 100 -4.35 -3.75 2.78
C THR A 100 -4.97 -5.11 2.44
N ARG A 101 -5.11 -6.00 3.43
CA ARG A 101 -5.76 -7.31 3.26
C ARG A 101 -7.20 -7.15 2.75
N ALA A 102 -8.00 -6.32 3.41
CA ALA A 102 -9.38 -6.09 3.00
C ALA A 102 -9.50 -5.47 1.60
N ALA A 103 -8.51 -4.68 1.16
CA ALA A 103 -8.47 -4.11 -0.17
C ALA A 103 -8.08 -5.16 -1.24
N VAL A 104 -7.14 -6.05 -0.92
CA VAL A 104 -6.77 -7.22 -1.75
C VAL A 104 -7.96 -8.16 -1.94
N GLU A 105 -8.64 -8.54 -0.86
CA GLU A 105 -9.84 -9.40 -0.93
C GLU A 105 -10.92 -8.80 -1.84
N ARG A 106 -11.10 -7.48 -1.79
CA ARG A 106 -12.03 -6.76 -2.68
C ARG A 106 -11.57 -6.76 -4.13
N ALA A 107 -10.27 -6.65 -4.39
CA ALA A 107 -9.71 -6.72 -5.74
C ALA A 107 -9.87 -8.13 -6.35
N GLU A 108 -9.61 -9.18 -5.56
CA GLU A 108 -9.79 -10.58 -5.96
C GLU A 108 -11.26 -10.89 -6.26
N ALA A 109 -12.18 -10.43 -5.40
CA ALA A 109 -13.61 -10.58 -5.65
C ALA A 109 -14.07 -9.90 -6.96
N ALA A 110 -13.40 -8.81 -7.36
CA ALA A 110 -13.67 -8.14 -8.62
C ALA A 110 -13.11 -8.89 -9.85
N GLN A 111 -12.09 -9.74 -9.67
CA GLN A 111 -11.56 -10.62 -10.73
C GLN A 111 -12.51 -11.80 -11.02
N GLY A 112 -13.11 -12.38 -9.97
CA GLY A 112 -14.01 -13.53 -10.07
C GLY A 112 -15.38 -13.26 -10.73
N HIS A 113 -15.65 -12.02 -11.15
CA HIS A 113 -16.87 -11.63 -11.88
C HIS A 113 -16.61 -11.37 -13.38
N SER A 114 -15.52 -11.90 -13.94
CA SER A 114 -15.21 -11.78 -15.38
C SER A 114 -15.58 -13.00 -16.20
#